data_AF-A0A972TXU5-F1
#
_entry.id   AF-A0A972TXU5-F1
#
_cell.length_a   1.000
_cell.length_b   1.000
_cell.length_c   1.000
_cell.angle_alpha   90.00
_cell.angle_beta   90.00
_cell.angle_gamma   90.00
#
_symmetry.space_group_name_H-M   'P 1'
#
loop_
_entity.id
_entity.type
_entity.pdbx_description
1 polymer ?
#
loop_
_entity_poly.entity_id
_entity_poly.type
_entity_poly.pdbx_seq_one_letter_code
_entity_poly.pdbx_strand_id
1 'polypeptide(L)'
;MKGYIHVYTGNGKGKTTAALGLALRASGAGLRVYIAQFVKGMEYSELKAMEKLSESVAIKQYGRDCFIYNDPEKEDIEAAQDGLREVREIMTSGEYQVIILDEANIATYYNLFSVDDLLDFIKAKPEDVELVITGRKADPRIIEEADLV
;
A
#
# COMPACT_ATOMS: atom_id res chain seq x y z
N MET A 1 19.18 9.05 -3.32
CA MET A 1 18.50 9.76 -2.22
C MET A 1 17.90 8.67 -1.34
N LYS A 2 17.89 8.81 -0.01
CA LYS A 2 17.31 7.77 0.88
C LYS A 2 15.78 7.87 0.85
N GLY A 3 15.09 6.77 0.63
CA GLY A 3 13.64 6.63 0.79
C GLY A 3 13.28 6.10 2.18
N TYR A 4 12.15 6.57 2.70
CA TYR A 4 11.67 6.33 4.06
C TYR A 4 10.43 5.43 4.08
N ILE A 5 10.12 4.91 5.28
CA ILE A 5 8.94 4.07 5.54
C ILE A 5 7.93 4.88 6.35
N HIS A 6 6.73 5.05 5.80
CA HIS A 6 5.64 5.78 6.42
C HIS A 6 4.50 4.83 6.77
N VAL A 7 3.95 4.96 7.98
CA VAL A 7 2.78 4.20 8.43
C VAL A 7 1.64 5.15 8.76
N TYR A 8 0.68 5.28 7.85
CA TYR A 8 -0.50 6.10 8.10
C TYR A 8 -1.59 5.26 8.75
N THR A 9 -1.65 5.28 10.09
CA THR A 9 -2.63 4.52 10.87
C THR A 9 -3.54 5.39 11.76
N GLY A 10 -4.41 4.76 12.55
CA GLY A 10 -5.37 5.43 13.42
C GLY A 10 -6.82 5.45 12.93
N ASN A 11 -7.74 5.81 13.82
CA ASN A 11 -9.18 5.70 13.58
C ASN A 11 -9.80 6.88 12.81
N GLY A 12 -9.06 7.98 12.67
CA GLY A 12 -9.50 9.17 11.94
C GLY A 12 -9.54 8.95 10.42
N LYS A 13 -10.31 9.80 9.74
CA LYS A 13 -10.25 9.94 8.28
C LYS A 13 -8.95 10.66 7.89
N GLY A 14 -8.35 10.28 6.77
CA GLY A 14 -7.22 11.01 6.19
C GLY A 14 -6.01 10.18 5.79
N LYS A 15 -5.90 8.90 6.22
CA LYS A 15 -4.76 8.02 5.89
C LYS A 15 -4.54 7.88 4.39
N THR A 16 -5.54 7.37 3.68
CA THR A 16 -5.51 7.22 2.21
C THR A 16 -5.35 8.58 1.52
N THR A 17 -6.04 9.63 1.98
CA THR A 17 -5.92 10.97 1.40
C THR A 17 -4.49 11.53 1.54
N ALA A 18 -3.82 11.28 2.66
CA ALA A 18 -2.42 11.68 2.86
C ALA A 18 -1.47 10.91 1.92
N ALA A 19 -1.69 9.60 1.73
CA ALA A 19 -0.93 8.79 0.77
C ALA A 19 -1.14 9.28 -0.68
N LEU A 20 -2.38 9.59 -1.06
CA LEU A 20 -2.68 10.15 -2.38
C LEU A 20 -2.10 11.56 -2.58
N GLY A 21 -2.07 12.38 -1.52
CA GLY A 21 -1.38 13.67 -1.55
C GLY A 21 0.13 13.54 -1.77
N LEU A 22 0.76 12.52 -1.19
CA LEU A 22 2.16 12.19 -1.46
C LEU A 22 2.35 11.72 -2.91
N ALA A 23 1.48 10.83 -3.39
CA ALA A 23 1.51 10.36 -4.79
C ALA A 23 1.42 11.52 -5.78
N LEU A 24 0.49 12.45 -5.55
CA LEU A 24 0.33 13.66 -6.37
C LEU A 24 1.60 14.53 -6.35
N ARG A 25 2.21 14.72 -5.17
CA ARG A 25 3.45 15.50 -5.05
C ARG A 25 4.61 14.83 -5.80
N ALA A 26 4.77 13.52 -5.63
CA ALA A 26 5.83 12.74 -6.27
C ALA A 26 5.68 12.76 -7.80
N SER A 27 4.46 12.54 -8.30
CA SER A 27 4.11 12.67 -9.72
C SER A 27 4.45 14.06 -10.27
N GLY A 28 4.08 15.13 -9.56
CA GLY A 28 4.43 16.51 -9.93
C GLY A 28 5.95 16.80 -9.95
N ALA A 29 6.75 15.99 -9.26
CA ALA A 29 8.21 16.04 -9.27
C ALA A 29 8.83 15.13 -10.35
N GLY A 30 8.02 14.47 -11.19
CA GLY A 30 8.49 13.56 -12.24
C GLY A 30 8.84 12.15 -11.75
N LEU A 31 8.46 11.78 -10.53
CA LEU A 31 8.67 10.44 -9.99
C LEU A 31 7.51 9.51 -10.36
N ARG A 32 7.82 8.21 -10.51
CA ARG A 32 6.82 7.18 -10.75
C ARG A 32 6.33 6.58 -9.43
N VAL A 33 5.02 6.45 -9.31
CA VAL A 33 4.33 5.97 -8.11
C VAL A 33 3.54 4.72 -8.43
N TYR A 34 3.63 3.71 -7.57
CA TYR A 34 2.79 2.52 -7.63
C TYR A 34 1.89 2.44 -6.39
N ILE A 35 0.59 2.27 -6.60
CA ILE A 35 -0.41 2.14 -5.54
C ILE A 35 -1.03 0.75 -5.61
N ALA A 36 -0.77 -0.07 -4.59
CA ALA A 36 -1.35 -1.37 -4.39
C ALA A 36 -2.44 -1.30 -3.31
N GLN A 37 -3.68 -1.68 -3.63
CA GLN A 37 -4.80 -1.64 -2.68
C GLN A 37 -5.23 -3.07 -2.29
N PHE A 38 -5.18 -3.43 -1.01
CA PHE A 38 -5.41 -4.83 -0.57
C PHE A 38 -6.81 -5.15 -0.05
N VAL A 39 -7.65 -4.16 0.27
CA VAL A 39 -9.01 -4.41 0.78
C VAL A 39 -10.00 -3.49 0.10
N LYS A 40 -11.00 -4.08 -0.57
CA LYS A 40 -12.05 -3.32 -1.27
C LYS A 40 -13.19 -2.95 -0.32
N GLY A 41 -13.86 -1.86 -0.67
CA GLY A 41 -15.28 -1.76 -0.38
C GLY A 41 -15.92 -0.39 -0.51
N MET A 42 -15.16 0.61 -0.96
CA MET A 42 -15.73 1.86 -1.46
C MET A 42 -15.07 2.26 -2.77
N GLU A 43 -15.89 2.71 -3.73
CA GLU A 43 -15.40 3.40 -4.92
C GLU A 43 -14.83 4.75 -4.47
N TYR A 44 -13.51 4.87 -4.46
CA TYR A 44 -12.85 6.13 -4.11
C TYR A 44 -12.92 7.08 -5.30
N SER A 45 -13.66 8.17 -5.14
CA SER A 45 -13.72 9.24 -6.15
C SER A 45 -12.32 9.79 -6.49
N GLU A 46 -11.39 9.72 -5.54
CA GLU A 46 -10.01 10.16 -5.66
C GLU A 46 -9.21 9.30 -6.67
N LEU A 47 -9.57 8.02 -6.85
CA LEU A 47 -8.91 7.16 -7.84
C LEU A 47 -9.18 7.65 -9.27
N LYS A 48 -10.40 8.11 -9.56
CA LYS A 48 -10.74 8.73 -10.86
C LYS A 48 -9.92 9.98 -11.15
N ALA A 49 -9.49 10.70 -10.10
CA ALA A 49 -8.59 11.84 -10.27
C ALA A 49 -7.16 11.37 -10.58
N MET A 50 -6.69 10.30 -9.93
CA MET A 50 -5.36 9.72 -10.16
C MET A 50 -5.21 9.06 -11.53
N GLU A 51 -6.30 8.53 -12.12
CA GLU A 51 -6.28 8.00 -13.50
C GLU A 51 -5.80 9.04 -14.53
N LYS A 52 -6.03 10.33 -14.26
CA LYS A 52 -5.51 11.43 -15.11
C LYS A 52 -3.99 11.61 -15.03
N LEU A 53 -3.34 10.97 -14.05
CA LEU A 53 -1.90 10.96 -13.84
C LEU A 53 -1.26 9.62 -14.23
N SER A 54 -1.97 8.79 -15.00
CA SER A 54 -1.60 7.42 -15.35
C SER A 54 -0.22 7.23 -16.00
N GLU A 55 0.36 8.27 -16.60
CA GLU A 55 1.75 8.23 -17.09
C GLU A 55 2.78 8.06 -15.95
N SER A 56 2.44 8.55 -14.76
CA SER A 56 3.33 8.61 -13.59
C SER A 56 2.79 7.86 -12.36
N VAL A 57 1.49 7.56 -12.31
CA VAL A 57 0.86 6.85 -11.19
C VAL A 57 0.16 5.60 -11.72
N ALA A 58 0.68 4.44 -11.35
CA ALA A 58 0.04 3.16 -11.58
C ALA A 58 -0.76 2.75 -10.34
N ILE A 59 -1.98 2.24 -10.55
CA ILE A 59 -2.84 1.76 -9.47
C ILE A 59 -3.31 0.37 -9.82
N LYS A 60 -3.16 -0.57 -8.88
CA LYS A 60 -3.70 -1.91 -8.98
C LYS A 60 -4.36 -2.34 -7.67
N GLN A 61 -5.47 -3.03 -7.81
CA GLN A 61 -6.24 -3.58 -6.70
C GLN A 61 -5.95 -5.07 -6.58
N TYR A 62 -5.66 -5.51 -5.35
CA TYR A 62 -5.29 -6.86 -4.97
C TYR A 62 -6.25 -7.34 -3.88
N GLY A 63 -7.48 -7.65 -4.29
CA GLY A 63 -8.55 -8.08 -3.41
C GLY A 63 -9.82 -8.28 -4.23
N ARG A 64 -10.77 -9.03 -3.69
CA ARG A 64 -12.05 -9.29 -4.38
C ARG A 64 -13.00 -8.11 -4.22
N ASP A 65 -14.08 -8.15 -5.02
CA ASP A 65 -15.03 -7.06 -5.16
C ASP A 65 -15.93 -6.78 -3.92
N CYS A 66 -15.60 -7.37 -2.77
CA CYS A 66 -16.39 -7.38 -1.55
C CYS A 66 -15.62 -6.82 -0.35
N PHE A 67 -16.35 -6.13 0.54
CA PHE A 67 -15.85 -5.87 1.89
C PHE A 67 -15.78 -7.19 2.65
N ILE A 68 -14.65 -7.44 3.30
CA ILE A 68 -14.47 -8.58 4.20
C ILE A 68 -15.19 -8.26 5.51
N TYR A 69 -16.47 -8.66 5.60
CA TYR A 69 -17.27 -8.55 6.82
C TYR A 69 -17.19 -9.82 7.69
N ASN A 70 -16.83 -10.95 7.08
CA ASN A 70 -16.65 -12.27 7.73
C ASN A 70 -15.17 -12.70 7.62
N ASP A 71 -14.83 -13.89 8.09
CA ASP A 71 -13.50 -14.47 7.84
C ASP A 71 -13.22 -14.49 6.32
N PRO A 72 -12.00 -14.12 5.88
CA PRO A 72 -11.66 -14.08 4.46
C PRO A 72 -11.78 -15.46 3.84
N GLU A 73 -12.26 -15.52 2.60
CA GLU A 73 -12.26 -16.75 1.83
C GLU A 73 -10.85 -17.06 1.33
N LYS A 74 -10.63 -18.31 0.93
CA LYS A 74 -9.33 -18.75 0.42
C LYS A 74 -8.86 -17.88 -0.76
N GLU A 75 -9.77 -17.51 -1.64
CA GLU A 75 -9.52 -16.67 -2.80
C GLU A 75 -9.14 -15.23 -2.42
N ASP A 76 -9.63 -14.71 -1.29
CA ASP A 76 -9.22 -13.40 -0.77
C ASP A 76 -7.76 -13.42 -0.31
N ILE A 77 -7.40 -14.49 0.42
CA ILE A 77 -6.03 -14.73 0.91
C ILE A 77 -5.07 -14.90 -0.27
N GLU A 78 -5.42 -15.75 -1.25
CA GLU A 78 -4.60 -15.98 -2.43
C GLU A 78 -4.39 -14.68 -3.23
N ALA A 79 -5.46 -13.90 -3.49
CA ALA A 79 -5.34 -12.64 -4.21
C ALA A 79 -4.43 -11.62 -3.50
N ALA A 80 -4.54 -11.52 -2.17
CA ALA A 80 -3.72 -10.60 -1.38
C ALA A 80 -2.25 -11.06 -1.31
N GLN A 81 -2.00 -12.36 -1.14
CA GLN A 81 -0.63 -12.90 -1.13
C GLN A 81 0.04 -12.76 -2.50
N ASP A 82 -0.70 -13.05 -3.58
CA ASP A 82 -0.22 -12.86 -4.96
C ASP A 82 0.10 -11.39 -5.21
N GLY A 83 -0.77 -10.49 -4.73
CA GLY A 83 -0.55 -9.06 -4.81
C GLY A 83 0.69 -8.61 -4.07
N LEU A 84 0.91 -9.08 -2.84
CA LEU A 84 2.10 -8.71 -2.06
C LEU A 84 3.38 -9.17 -2.76
N ARG A 85 3.38 -10.35 -3.39
CA ARG A 85 4.51 -10.85 -4.19
C ARG A 85 4.75 -10.00 -5.43
N GLU A 86 3.71 -9.69 -6.19
CA GLU A 86 3.82 -8.86 -7.39
C GLU A 86 4.33 -7.46 -7.06
N VAL A 87 3.79 -6.84 -6.00
CA VAL A 87 4.21 -5.49 -5.59
C VAL A 87 5.66 -5.49 -5.10
N ARG A 88 6.14 -6.60 -4.52
CA ARG A 88 7.55 -6.74 -4.14
C ARG A 88 8.45 -6.72 -5.37
N GLU A 89 8.09 -7.48 -6.41
CA GLU A 89 8.83 -7.46 -7.68
C GLU A 89 8.86 -6.05 -8.28
N ILE A 90 7.71 -5.37 -8.31
CA ILE A 90 7.57 -3.99 -8.79
C ILE A 90 8.44 -3.03 -7.99
N MET A 91 8.42 -3.11 -6.66
CA MET A 91 9.23 -2.28 -5.76
C MET A 91 10.73 -2.47 -6.03
N THR A 92 11.15 -3.70 -6.33
CA THR A 92 12.57 -4.01 -6.59
C THR A 92 13.02 -3.82 -8.04
N SER A 93 12.09 -3.48 -8.95
CA SER A 93 12.39 -3.32 -10.39
C SER A 93 13.24 -2.09 -10.72
N GLY A 94 13.26 -1.08 -9.84
CA GLY A 94 13.85 0.23 -10.09
C GLY A 94 12.96 1.19 -10.90
N GLU A 95 11.77 0.76 -11.32
CA GLU A 95 10.87 1.61 -12.13
C GLU A 95 10.13 2.67 -11.31
N TYR A 96 9.84 2.39 -10.04
CA TYR A 96 9.01 3.23 -9.18
C TYR A 96 9.82 3.73 -7.99
N GLN A 97 9.68 5.03 -7.69
CA GLN A 97 10.37 5.66 -6.56
C GLN A 97 9.48 5.75 -5.32
N VAL A 98 8.17 5.59 -5.49
CA VAL A 98 7.20 5.58 -4.39
C VAL A 98 6.27 4.38 -4.53
N ILE A 99 6.19 3.57 -3.47
CA ILE A 99 5.27 2.44 -3.36
C ILE A 99 4.29 2.73 -2.22
N ILE A 100 2.99 2.60 -2.51
CA ILE A 100 1.93 2.77 -1.53
C ILE A 100 1.17 1.45 -1.40
N LEU A 101 1.20 0.86 -0.21
CA LEU A 101 0.39 -0.29 0.18
C LEU A 101 -0.84 0.22 0.94
N ASP A 102 -1.90 0.52 0.20
CA ASP A 102 -3.14 1.03 0.75
C ASP A 102 -3.95 -0.11 1.41
N GLU A 103 -4.36 0.12 2.65
CA GLU A 103 -5.07 -0.82 3.53
C GLU A 103 -4.33 -2.14 3.84
N ALA A 104 -3.00 -2.17 3.69
CA ALA A 104 -2.19 -3.33 4.06
C ALA A 104 -2.20 -3.64 5.58
N ASN A 105 -2.36 -2.63 6.44
CA ASN A 105 -2.56 -2.86 7.88
C ASN A 105 -3.89 -3.59 8.16
N ILE A 106 -4.92 -3.32 7.36
CA ILE A 106 -6.19 -4.04 7.48
C ILE A 106 -6.06 -5.45 6.91
N ALA A 107 -5.33 -5.62 5.81
CA ALA A 107 -5.06 -6.93 5.21
C ALA A 107 -4.35 -7.87 6.19
N THR A 108 -3.33 -7.38 6.91
CA THR A 108 -2.67 -8.15 7.99
C THR A 108 -3.61 -8.42 9.16
N TYR A 109 -4.42 -7.43 9.58
CA TYR A 109 -5.38 -7.60 10.67
C TYR A 109 -6.42 -8.70 10.38
N TYR A 110 -6.88 -8.83 9.13
CA TYR A 110 -7.79 -9.89 8.70
C TYR A 110 -7.08 -11.18 8.28
N ASN A 111 -5.76 -11.29 8.45
CA ASN A 111 -4.96 -12.46 8.08
C ASN A 111 -5.01 -12.82 6.59
N LEU A 112 -5.13 -11.81 5.70
CA LEU A 112 -4.97 -12.01 4.26
C LEU A 112 -3.53 -12.37 3.89
N PHE A 113 -2.59 -11.79 4.61
CA PHE A 113 -1.20 -12.22 4.71
C PHE A 113 -0.71 -11.91 6.13
N SER A 114 0.35 -12.57 6.55
CA SER A 114 0.86 -12.39 7.91
C SER A 114 1.57 -11.06 8.07
N VAL A 115 1.70 -10.60 9.31
CA VAL A 115 2.55 -9.45 9.63
C VAL A 115 4.01 -9.73 9.27
N ASP A 116 4.45 -10.99 9.39
CA ASP A 116 5.81 -11.39 9.02
C ASP A 116 6.03 -11.25 7.50
N ASP A 117 5.03 -11.57 6.68
CA ASP A 117 5.09 -11.33 5.23
C ASP A 117 5.25 -9.83 4.91
N LEU A 118 4.56 -8.96 5.64
CA LEU A 118 4.67 -7.51 5.47
C LEU A 118 6.01 -6.97 5.99
N LEU A 119 6.54 -7.49 7.10
CA LEU A 119 7.89 -7.17 7.59
C LEU A 119 8.95 -7.60 6.59
N ASP A 120 8.82 -8.77 5.99
CA ASP A 120 9.74 -9.26 4.97
C ASP A 120 9.63 -8.50 3.65
N PHE A 121 8.46 -7.94 3.34
CA PHE A 121 8.30 -6.94 2.29
C PHE A 121 9.07 -5.66 2.62
N ILE A 122 8.90 -5.10 3.83
CA ILE A 122 9.58 -3.87 4.27
C ILE A 122 11.11 -4.03 4.19
N LYS A 123 11.65 -5.15 4.67
CA LYS A 123 13.10 -5.45 4.61
C LYS A 123 13.66 -5.53 3.19
N ALA A 124 12.80 -5.86 2.21
CA ALA A 124 13.20 -5.97 0.81
C ALA A 124 13.19 -4.61 0.08
N LYS A 125 12.72 -3.55 0.73
CA LYS A 125 12.63 -2.20 0.17
C LYS A 125 14.04 -1.71 -0.24
N PRO A 126 14.26 -1.34 -1.52
CA PRO A 126 15.48 -0.66 -1.93
C PRO A 126 15.71 0.64 -1.14
N GLU A 127 16.97 1.03 -0.93
CA GLU A 127 17.32 2.20 -0.11
C GLU A 127 16.73 3.51 -0.62
N ASP A 128 16.47 3.62 -1.93
CA ASP A 128 16.00 4.82 -2.62
C ASP A 128 14.50 4.85 -2.90
N VAL A 129 13.77 3.80 -2.49
CA VAL A 129 12.31 3.75 -2.62
C VAL A 129 11.63 4.26 -1.36
N GLU A 130 10.69 5.18 -1.54
CA GLU A 130 9.75 5.62 -0.50
C GLU A 130 8.61 4.60 -0.37
N LEU A 131 8.31 4.14 0.84
CA LEU A 131 7.25 3.15 1.11
C LEU A 131 6.20 3.74 2.06
N VAL A 132 4.94 3.68 1.67
CA VAL A 132 3.80 4.06 2.51
C VAL A 132 2.91 2.86 2.77
N ILE A 133 2.57 2.64 4.03
CA ILE A 133 1.63 1.59 4.46
C ILE A 133 0.45 2.27 5.14
N THR A 134 -0.76 2.05 4.63
CA THR A 134 -1.96 2.65 5.21
C THR A 134 -2.86 1.61 5.85
N GLY A 135 -3.78 2.10 6.68
CA GLY A 135 -4.88 1.33 7.23
C GLY A 135 -4.89 1.38 8.75
N ARG A 136 -6.05 1.07 9.34
CA ARG A 136 -6.19 1.03 10.80
C ARG A 136 -5.47 -0.21 11.35
N LYS A 137 -5.26 -0.23 12.67
CA LYS A 137 -4.76 -1.40 13.40
C LYS A 137 -3.40 -1.90 12.90
N ALA A 138 -2.49 -0.97 12.59
CA ALA A 138 -1.10 -1.31 12.31
C ALA A 138 -0.53 -2.14 13.48
N ASP A 139 0.09 -3.27 13.17
CA ASP A 139 0.82 -4.07 14.17
C ASP A 139 1.99 -3.23 14.71
N PRO A 140 2.24 -3.21 16.04
CA PRO A 140 3.34 -2.46 16.62
C PRO A 140 4.70 -2.72 15.96
N ARG A 141 4.95 -3.94 15.49
CA ARG A 141 6.19 -4.29 14.79
C ARG A 141 6.34 -3.56 13.45
N ILE A 142 5.24 -3.26 12.76
CA ILE A 142 5.25 -2.46 11.54
C ILE A 142 5.54 -0.98 11.87
N ILE A 143 5.00 -0.49 12.99
CA ILE A 143 5.24 0.87 13.48
C ILE A 143 6.71 1.05 13.86
N GLU A 144 7.34 0.04 14.47
CA GLU A 144 8.75 0.06 14.87
C GLU A 144 9.71 0.17 13.68
N GLU A 145 9.35 -0.37 12.51
CA GLU A 145 10.15 -0.27 11.27
C GLU A 145 9.95 1.08 10.54
N ALA A 146 8.99 1.91 10.97
CA ALA A 146 8.64 3.13 10.28
C ALA A 146 9.53 4.31 10.68
N ASP A 147 9.93 5.12 9.70
CA ASP A 147 10.57 6.42 9.94
C ASP A 147 9.54 7.52 10.28
N LEU A 148 8.28 7.33 9.88
CA LEU A 148 7.15 8.24 10.12
C LEU A 148 5.86 7.47 10.43
N VAL A 149 5.11 7.93 11.44
CA VAL A 149 3.80 7.37 11.86
C VAL A 149 2.77 8.48 12.01
#